data_AF-A0A5C2MA56-F1
#
_entry.id   AF-A0A5C2MA56-F1
#
_cell.length_a   1.000
_cell.length_b   1.000
_cell.length_c   1.000
_cell.angle_alpha   90.00
_cell.angle_beta   90.00
_cell.angle_gamma   90.00
#
_symmetry.space_group_name_H-M   'P 1'
#
loop_
_entity.id
_entity.type
_entity.pdbx_description
1 polymer ?
#
loop_
_entity_poly.entity_id
_entity_poly.type
_entity_poly.pdbx_seq_one_letter_code
_entity_poly.pdbx_strand_id
1 'polypeptide(L)'
;MAFGLSLAALALLDSSANLVLAHLKATAPRFFAGLVAGTFDTGFAPEVWLSVIGLTLGTLIIVISIAAQNIPKITELYMQDWISLIYVWCLVLGGAHIFYIKVLQDLGRHPVGSILLNVYGLLPLAILTALPYIFYILTSIQPESVVQQIYRRQYRYMSQLGIVLKDGVSYQPQFLRRSQAHLIAGLNQLDDLLAYVAFRGAQAEIIGAVSELLQHYISCKPSYPAYFFRLSGAVMGDIAFKTMFDQFGQIEENHTFYEQKCFRLLGNAYVRFLEEEQFPLASLCGSEMCAIAHRILSRGDDILLDLIIIRFNTMMRFAIKHGSRHNEARNLYNLAFHYRRFIESLVHYQRPQLTQKCVNYLRAYGNEVYELAQNSPALYFIVDVFAAELKKVLILVNEQQWEERLQLELLEEMLRLDNPPELRQPQNGDRPYGKSTGVRLLQMGLALFYLARQQPQFAQRIVEDMVEDAAVLGLAGFKRLFQQNCDRLRQAQPKFWEDTDRGNANLYYSEHTEQLPALQTLVDRACHALEITQSS
;
A
#
# COMPACT_ATOMS: atom_id res chain seq x y z
N MET A 1 -11.78 46.90 5.13
CA MET A 1 -12.93 46.52 4.26
C MET A 1 -13.86 45.53 4.94
N ALA A 2 -13.42 44.32 5.31
CA ALA A 2 -14.28 43.26 5.85
C ALA A 2 -15.26 43.72 6.96
N PHE A 3 -14.79 44.45 7.98
CA PHE A 3 -15.63 44.97 9.07
C PHE A 3 -16.77 45.89 8.60
N GLY A 4 -16.53 46.74 7.60
CA GLY A 4 -17.56 47.60 7.02
C GLY A 4 -18.59 46.82 6.19
N LEU A 5 -18.14 45.77 5.48
CA LEU A 5 -19.02 44.86 4.74
C LEU A 5 -19.93 44.05 5.69
N SER A 6 -19.41 43.55 6.81
CA SER A 6 -20.24 42.87 7.82
C SER A 6 -21.28 43.80 8.45
N LEU A 7 -20.94 45.06 8.72
CA LEU A 7 -21.85 46.02 9.33
C LEU A 7 -22.98 46.45 8.36
N ALA A 8 -22.64 46.62 7.08
CA ALA A 8 -23.62 46.82 6.01
C ALA A 8 -24.52 45.58 5.81
N ALA A 9 -23.96 44.37 5.86
CA ALA A 9 -24.73 43.13 5.76
C ALA A 9 -25.74 42.96 6.92
N LEU A 10 -25.35 43.31 8.15
CA LEU A 10 -26.24 43.30 9.32
C LEU A 10 -27.40 44.31 9.18
N ALA A 11 -27.11 45.54 8.72
CA ALA A 11 -28.14 46.56 8.49
C ALA A 11 -29.11 46.19 7.35
N LEU A 12 -28.61 45.53 6.29
CA LEU A 12 -29.43 44.98 5.22
C LEU A 12 -30.29 43.80 5.70
N LEU A 13 -29.73 42.90 6.52
CA LEU A 13 -30.46 41.79 7.13
C LEU A 13 -31.62 42.31 7.99
N ASP A 14 -31.36 43.26 8.88
CA ASP A 14 -32.38 43.93 9.71
C ASP A 14 -33.48 44.60 8.86
N SER A 15 -33.09 45.37 7.85
CA SER A 15 -34.03 46.02 6.93
C SER A 15 -34.90 45.00 6.19
N SER A 16 -34.31 43.89 5.73
CA SER A 16 -35.03 42.83 5.02
C SER A 16 -35.98 42.05 5.92
N ALA A 17 -35.57 41.70 7.15
CA ALA A 17 -36.39 40.96 8.10
C ALA A 17 -37.63 41.76 8.53
N ASN A 18 -37.45 43.07 8.79
CA ASN A 18 -38.55 43.96 9.12
C ASN A 18 -39.48 44.22 7.92
N LEU A 19 -38.95 44.31 6.69
CA LEU A 19 -39.77 44.45 5.47
C LEU A 19 -40.59 43.19 5.17
N VAL A 20 -40.00 42.00 5.32
CA VAL A 20 -40.71 40.71 5.20
C VAL A 20 -41.81 40.60 6.26
N LEU A 21 -41.53 40.95 7.52
CA LEU A 21 -42.56 40.95 8.58
C LEU A 21 -43.69 41.94 8.26
N ALA A 22 -43.39 43.13 7.74
CA ALA A 22 -44.40 44.11 7.33
C ALA A 22 -45.31 43.56 6.21
N HIS A 23 -44.73 42.87 5.22
CA HIS A 23 -45.49 42.25 4.13
C HIS A 23 -46.36 41.08 4.63
N LEU A 24 -45.81 40.21 5.49
CA LEU A 24 -46.55 39.09 6.09
C LEU A 24 -47.70 39.56 7.00
N LYS A 25 -47.50 40.64 7.75
CA LYS A 25 -48.54 41.29 8.57
C LYS A 25 -49.69 41.85 7.73
N ALA A 26 -49.40 42.36 6.53
CA ALA A 26 -50.42 42.82 5.59
C ALA A 26 -51.25 41.67 4.99
N THR A 27 -50.63 40.51 4.73
CA THR A 27 -51.33 39.35 4.15
C THR A 27 -52.07 38.48 5.18
N ALA A 28 -51.60 38.39 6.43
CA ALA A 28 -52.18 37.52 7.46
C ALA A 28 -52.34 38.22 8.83
N PRO A 29 -53.12 39.32 8.92
CA PRO A 29 -53.14 40.19 10.10
C PRO A 29 -53.59 39.49 11.39
N ARG A 30 -54.54 38.54 11.33
CA ARG A 30 -55.02 37.80 12.51
C ARG A 30 -53.96 36.88 13.13
N PHE A 31 -53.04 36.35 12.33
CA PHE A 31 -51.98 35.46 12.80
C PHE A 31 -50.85 36.25 13.49
N PHE A 32 -50.43 37.35 12.88
CA PHE A 32 -49.34 38.19 13.40
C PHE A 32 -49.77 39.19 14.49
N ALA A 33 -51.06 39.47 14.67
CA ALA A 33 -51.55 40.37 15.72
C ALA A 33 -51.20 39.89 17.13
N GLY A 34 -51.37 38.59 17.43
CA GLY A 34 -51.00 38.02 18.73
C GLY A 34 -49.49 37.94 18.95
N LEU A 35 -48.71 37.82 17.87
CA LEU A 35 -47.26 37.63 17.92
C LEU A 35 -46.50 38.94 18.17
N VAL A 36 -47.07 40.09 17.81
CA VAL A 36 -46.43 41.42 17.96
C VAL A 36 -46.89 42.17 19.23
N ALA A 37 -47.88 41.64 19.97
CA ALA A 37 -48.39 42.25 21.20
C ALA A 37 -47.54 41.95 22.45
N GLY A 38 -46.58 41.03 22.37
CA GLY A 38 -45.71 40.65 23.49
C GLY A 38 -44.49 41.57 23.62
N THR A 39 -44.13 41.90 24.86
CA THR A 39 -42.80 42.46 25.18
C THR A 39 -41.75 41.35 25.07
N PHE A 40 -40.97 41.36 23.99
CA PHE A 40 -39.86 40.42 23.82
C PHE A 40 -38.70 40.79 24.74
N ASP A 41 -38.47 40.01 25.78
CA ASP A 41 -37.19 40.05 26.50
C ASP A 41 -36.09 39.49 25.60
N THR A 42 -35.05 40.28 25.40
CA THR A 42 -33.86 39.96 24.60
C THR A 42 -32.58 40.08 25.43
N GLY A 43 -32.68 40.35 26.74
CA GLY A 43 -31.55 40.60 27.63
C GLY A 43 -30.56 39.43 27.70
N PHE A 44 -31.10 38.20 27.75
CA PHE A 44 -30.35 36.95 27.82
C PHE A 44 -29.69 36.54 26.49
N ALA A 45 -30.21 36.99 25.35
CA ALA A 45 -29.88 36.40 24.05
C ALA A 45 -28.39 36.58 23.65
N PRO A 46 -27.70 37.71 23.92
CA PRO A 46 -26.26 37.82 23.72
C PRO A 46 -25.42 36.82 24.53
N GLU A 47 -25.84 36.49 25.75
CA GLU A 47 -25.12 35.55 26.64
C GLU A 47 -25.25 34.10 26.17
N VAL A 48 -26.43 33.72 25.68
CA VAL A 48 -26.65 32.40 25.08
C VAL A 48 -25.91 32.27 23.75
N TRP A 49 -25.90 33.30 22.90
CA TRP A 49 -25.07 33.32 21.69
C TRP A 49 -23.58 33.18 22.01
N LEU A 50 -23.07 33.91 23.01
CA LEU A 50 -21.69 33.79 23.46
C LEU A 50 -21.38 32.37 23.98
N SER A 51 -22.33 31.73 24.65
CA SER A 51 -22.19 30.35 25.13
C SER A 51 -22.16 29.33 23.98
N VAL A 52 -23.01 29.47 22.96
CA VAL A 52 -23.00 28.59 21.77
C VAL A 52 -21.72 28.78 20.96
N ILE A 53 -21.28 30.02 20.74
CA ILE A 53 -20.02 30.35 20.07
C ILE A 53 -18.83 29.80 20.86
N GLY A 54 -18.80 30.04 22.17
CA GLY A 54 -17.72 29.60 23.07
C GLY A 54 -17.60 28.08 23.17
N LEU A 55 -18.73 27.37 23.28
CA LEU A 55 -18.76 25.91 23.26
C LEU A 55 -18.28 25.36 21.93
N THR A 56 -18.74 25.92 20.81
CA THR A 56 -18.39 25.45 19.47
C THR A 56 -16.91 25.71 19.14
N LEU A 57 -16.44 26.95 19.28
CA LEU A 57 -15.05 27.31 19.02
C LEU A 57 -14.08 26.71 20.05
N GLY A 58 -14.46 26.64 21.33
CA GLY A 58 -13.65 26.02 22.36
C GLY A 58 -13.42 24.53 22.08
N THR A 59 -14.48 23.79 21.76
CA THR A 59 -14.38 22.38 21.33
C THR A 59 -13.53 22.25 20.08
N LEU A 60 -13.74 23.09 19.07
CA LEU A 60 -12.96 23.09 17.83
C LEU A 60 -11.47 23.27 18.08
N ILE A 61 -11.08 24.29 18.87
CA ILE A 61 -9.68 24.59 19.19
C ILE A 61 -9.03 23.42 19.92
N ILE A 62 -9.71 22.83 20.91
CA ILE A 62 -9.20 21.66 21.64
C ILE A 62 -9.00 20.47 20.70
N VAL A 63 -10.02 20.13 19.91
CA VAL A 63 -10.03 18.97 19.00
C VAL A 63 -8.96 19.09 17.92
N ILE A 64 -8.85 20.25 17.26
CA ILE A 64 -7.81 20.51 16.26
C ILE A 64 -6.42 20.52 16.91
N SER A 65 -6.27 21.11 18.10
CA SER A 65 -4.97 21.16 18.79
C SER A 65 -4.48 19.78 19.24
N ILE A 66 -5.37 18.87 19.62
CA ILE A 66 -5.03 17.47 19.93
C ILE A 66 -4.67 16.73 18.64
N ALA A 67 -5.50 16.84 17.60
CA ALA A 67 -5.27 16.14 16.35
C ALA A 67 -3.97 16.61 15.65
N ALA A 68 -3.62 17.90 15.76
CA ALA A 68 -2.38 18.46 15.20
C ALA A 68 -1.09 17.90 15.81
N GLN A 69 -1.14 17.21 16.96
CA GLN A 69 0.01 16.51 17.52
C GLN A 69 0.36 15.24 16.73
N ASN A 70 -0.63 14.59 16.12
CA ASN A 70 -0.51 13.30 15.43
C ASN A 70 -0.81 13.36 13.92
N ILE A 71 -1.40 14.46 13.45
CA ILE A 71 -1.84 14.66 12.06
C ILE A 71 -1.21 15.96 11.53
N PRO A 72 -0.07 15.89 10.82
CA PRO A 72 0.59 17.07 10.29
C PRO A 72 -0.32 17.80 9.29
N LYS A 73 -0.24 19.14 9.28
CA LYS A 73 -1.02 20.04 8.40
C LYS A 73 -2.55 19.95 8.56
N ILE A 74 -3.08 19.33 9.62
CA ILE A 74 -4.53 19.27 9.85
C ILE A 74 -5.20 20.65 9.94
N THR A 75 -4.48 21.68 10.43
CA THR A 75 -4.96 23.06 10.42
C THR A 75 -5.16 23.60 9.00
N GLU A 76 -4.30 23.22 8.06
CA GLU A 76 -4.46 23.59 6.64
C GLU A 76 -5.66 22.86 6.02
N LEU A 77 -5.84 21.58 6.34
CA LEU A 77 -6.99 20.78 5.90
C LEU A 77 -8.31 21.37 6.41
N TYR A 78 -8.38 21.73 7.70
CA TYR A 78 -9.54 22.40 8.29
C TYR A 78 -9.82 23.77 7.63
N MET A 79 -8.79 24.57 7.38
CA MET A 79 -8.91 25.86 6.69
C MET A 79 -9.30 25.72 5.19
N GLN A 80 -9.35 24.50 4.65
CA GLN A 80 -9.90 24.20 3.32
C GLN A 80 -11.34 23.67 3.37
N ASP A 81 -11.89 23.36 4.55
CA ASP A 81 -13.28 22.94 4.69
C ASP A 81 -14.24 24.14 4.76
N TRP A 82 -14.84 24.43 3.61
CA TRP A 82 -15.84 25.47 3.44
C TRP A 82 -17.09 25.25 4.29
N ILE A 83 -17.49 24.01 4.61
CA ILE A 83 -18.68 23.76 5.44
C ILE A 83 -18.44 24.31 6.85
N SER A 84 -17.28 23.97 7.42
CA SER A 84 -16.84 24.46 8.72
C SER A 84 -16.66 25.98 8.76
N LEU A 85 -16.01 26.56 7.76
CA LEU A 85 -15.81 28.01 7.69
C LEU A 85 -17.16 28.75 7.59
N ILE A 86 -18.10 28.29 6.76
CA ILE A 86 -19.44 28.87 6.64
C ILE A 86 -20.18 28.76 7.97
N TYR A 87 -20.14 27.60 8.64
CA TYR A 87 -20.82 27.40 9.91
C TYR A 87 -20.31 28.36 11.01
N VAL A 88 -18.99 28.48 11.17
CA VAL A 88 -18.37 29.41 12.13
C VAL A 88 -18.75 30.85 11.80
N TRP A 89 -18.72 31.26 10.52
CA TRP A 89 -19.16 32.61 10.12
C TRP A 89 -20.64 32.86 10.41
N CYS A 90 -21.53 31.88 10.20
CA CYS A 90 -22.94 31.98 10.55
C CYS A 90 -23.14 32.20 12.05
N LEU A 91 -22.41 31.49 12.92
CA LEU A 91 -22.47 31.70 14.37
C LEU A 91 -21.99 33.10 14.77
N VAL A 92 -20.84 33.55 14.24
CA VAL A 92 -20.28 34.88 14.53
C VAL A 92 -21.21 36.00 14.07
N LEU A 93 -21.81 35.87 12.88
CA LEU A 93 -22.77 36.85 12.36
C LEU A 93 -24.10 36.83 13.15
N GLY A 94 -24.57 35.66 13.60
CA GLY A 94 -25.75 35.55 14.48
C GLY A 94 -25.56 36.24 15.83
N GLY A 95 -24.40 36.05 16.46
CA GLY A 95 -24.00 36.74 17.69
C GLY A 95 -23.82 38.25 17.49
N ALA A 96 -23.19 38.68 16.40
CA ALA A 96 -23.07 40.10 16.06
C ALA A 96 -24.44 40.75 15.78
N HIS A 97 -25.37 40.01 15.16
CA HIS A 97 -26.72 40.48 14.86
C HIS A 97 -27.54 40.74 16.14
N ILE A 98 -27.47 39.88 17.16
CA ILE A 98 -28.19 40.13 18.42
C ILE A 98 -27.61 41.33 19.19
N PHE A 99 -26.29 41.54 19.14
CA PHE A 99 -25.65 42.72 19.71
C PHE A 99 -26.11 44.01 19.00
N TYR A 100 -26.19 43.98 17.66
CA TYR A 100 -26.73 45.09 16.86
C TYR A 100 -28.20 45.39 17.21
N ILE A 101 -29.05 44.36 17.34
CA ILE A 101 -30.45 44.52 17.79
C ILE A 101 -30.51 45.21 19.16
N LYS A 102 -29.67 44.78 20.13
CA LYS A 102 -29.65 45.37 21.47
C LYS A 102 -29.25 46.85 21.45
N VAL A 103 -28.21 47.21 20.68
CA VAL A 103 -27.82 48.62 20.48
C VAL A 103 -28.96 49.43 19.84
N LEU A 104 -29.74 48.86 18.91
CA LEU A 104 -30.92 49.53 18.36
C LEU A 104 -32.02 49.72 19.41
N GLN A 105 -32.27 48.74 20.28
CA GLN A 105 -33.23 48.83 21.39
C GLN A 105 -32.83 49.91 22.41
N ASP A 106 -31.55 49.98 22.78
CA ASP A 106 -30.99 51.01 23.67
C ASP A 106 -31.11 52.42 23.06
N LEU A 107 -31.09 52.52 21.72
CA LEU A 107 -31.36 53.74 20.94
C LEU A 107 -32.87 53.99 20.68
N GLY A 108 -33.77 53.24 21.33
CA GLY A 108 -35.23 53.43 21.24
C GLY A 108 -35.89 52.86 19.97
N ARG A 109 -35.22 51.99 19.21
CA ARG A 109 -35.79 51.28 18.05
C ARG A 109 -36.04 49.82 18.39
N HIS A 110 -37.25 49.34 18.10
CA HIS A 110 -37.63 47.94 18.34
C HIS A 110 -37.82 47.17 17.02
N PRO A 111 -36.74 46.57 16.45
CA PRO A 111 -36.80 45.83 15.18
C PRO A 111 -37.40 44.42 15.40
N VAL A 112 -38.73 44.34 15.50
CA VAL A 112 -39.45 43.09 15.82
C VAL A 112 -39.16 41.95 14.84
N GLY A 113 -39.00 42.23 13.54
CA GLY A 113 -38.66 41.21 12.54
C GLY A 113 -37.28 40.59 12.78
N SER A 114 -36.31 41.41 13.18
CA SER A 114 -34.94 40.99 13.48
C SER A 114 -34.85 40.23 14.81
N ILE A 115 -35.63 40.64 15.82
CA ILE A 115 -35.78 39.91 17.08
C ILE A 115 -36.34 38.51 16.82
N LEU A 116 -37.42 38.40 16.04
CA LEU A 116 -38.02 37.11 15.67
C LEU A 116 -37.04 36.24 14.88
N LEU A 117 -36.39 36.80 13.86
CA LEU A 117 -35.38 36.09 13.07
C LEU A 117 -34.23 35.58 13.95
N ASN A 118 -33.69 36.42 14.83
CA ASN A 118 -32.53 36.04 15.63
C ASN A 118 -32.88 35.09 16.78
N VAL A 119 -33.79 35.50 17.67
CA VAL A 119 -34.06 34.82 18.95
C VAL A 119 -34.90 33.54 18.76
N TYR A 120 -35.80 33.52 17.78
CA TYR A 120 -36.71 32.40 17.55
C TYR A 120 -36.37 31.58 16.29
N GLY A 121 -35.53 32.10 15.39
CA GLY A 121 -35.05 31.39 14.19
C GLY A 121 -33.59 30.94 14.32
N LEU A 122 -32.65 31.89 14.24
CA LEU A 122 -31.21 31.63 14.16
C LEU A 122 -30.64 30.99 15.42
N LEU A 123 -31.02 31.46 16.61
CA LEU A 123 -30.48 30.98 17.88
C LEU A 123 -30.91 29.53 18.19
N PRO A 124 -32.20 29.13 18.08
CA PRO A 124 -32.60 27.73 18.23
C PRO A 124 -31.96 26.82 17.19
N LEU A 125 -31.83 27.28 15.94
CA LEU A 125 -31.13 26.54 14.88
C LEU A 125 -29.64 26.35 15.21
N ALA A 126 -28.95 27.38 15.69
CA ALA A 126 -27.55 27.31 16.12
C ALA A 126 -27.36 26.32 17.27
N ILE A 127 -28.23 26.32 18.28
CA ILE A 127 -28.22 25.36 19.39
C ILE A 127 -28.43 23.93 18.88
N LEU A 128 -29.43 23.71 18.02
CA LEU A 128 -29.74 22.39 17.45
C LEU A 128 -28.59 21.83 16.60
N THR A 129 -27.90 22.70 15.84
CA THR A 129 -26.83 22.31 14.92
C THR A 129 -25.45 22.23 15.56
N ALA A 130 -25.24 22.82 16.74
CA ALA A 130 -23.93 22.84 17.40
C ALA A 130 -23.39 21.43 17.69
N LEU A 131 -24.24 20.54 18.23
CA LEU A 131 -23.85 19.16 18.53
C LEU A 131 -23.58 18.33 17.25
N PRO A 132 -24.46 18.30 16.22
CA PRO A 132 -24.14 17.71 14.92
C PRO A 132 -22.86 18.23 14.29
N TYR A 133 -22.59 19.54 14.36
CA TYR A 133 -21.36 20.13 13.85
C TYR A 133 -20.12 19.66 14.60
N ILE A 134 -20.17 19.59 15.94
CA ILE A 134 -19.07 19.04 16.75
C ILE A 134 -18.77 17.59 16.36
N PHE A 135 -19.79 16.74 16.18
CA PHE A 135 -19.59 15.37 15.69
C PHE A 135 -19.02 15.32 14.26
N TYR A 136 -19.44 16.22 13.38
CA TYR A 136 -18.88 16.35 12.03
C TYR A 136 -17.37 16.69 12.06
N ILE A 137 -16.93 17.59 12.92
CA ILE A 137 -15.50 17.88 13.11
C ILE A 137 -14.77 16.67 13.69
N LEU A 138 -15.29 16.09 14.79
CA LEU A 138 -14.68 14.92 15.45
C LEU A 138 -14.50 13.72 14.53
N THR A 139 -15.38 13.53 13.56
CA THR A 139 -15.24 12.48 12.52
C THR A 139 -14.33 12.90 11.38
N SER A 140 -14.35 14.18 10.98
CA SER A 140 -13.50 14.71 9.89
C SER A 140 -12.00 14.75 10.24
N ILE A 141 -11.66 14.87 11.53
CA ILE A 141 -10.28 14.86 12.03
C ILE A 141 -9.73 13.45 12.33
N GLN A 142 -10.51 12.38 12.16
CA GLN A 142 -10.01 11.02 12.31
C GLN A 142 -8.98 10.69 11.22
N PRO A 143 -7.89 9.95 11.51
CA PRO A 143 -6.87 9.60 10.53
C PRO A 143 -7.45 8.98 9.24
N GLU A 144 -8.38 8.02 9.37
CA GLU A 144 -9.05 7.37 8.24
C GLU A 144 -9.77 8.40 7.35
N SER A 145 -10.55 9.31 7.96
CA SER A 145 -11.23 10.40 7.26
C SER A 145 -10.27 11.33 6.52
N VAL A 146 -9.14 11.69 7.14
CA VAL A 146 -8.11 12.55 6.52
C VAL A 146 -7.47 11.85 5.30
N VAL A 147 -7.15 10.56 5.43
CA VAL A 147 -6.60 9.74 4.34
C VAL A 147 -7.60 9.65 3.18
N GLN A 148 -8.86 9.39 3.47
CA GLN A 148 -9.95 9.36 2.47
C GLN A 148 -10.16 10.71 1.78
N GLN A 149 -10.01 11.84 2.49
CA GLN A 149 -10.08 13.18 1.87
C GLN A 149 -8.92 13.41 0.89
N ILE A 150 -7.68 13.08 1.29
CA ILE A 150 -6.50 13.22 0.43
C ILE A 150 -6.63 12.31 -0.79
N TYR A 151 -6.97 11.03 -0.59
CA TYR A 151 -7.21 10.06 -1.64
C TYR A 151 -8.23 10.57 -2.67
N ARG A 152 -9.43 10.96 -2.22
CA ARG A 152 -10.50 11.45 -3.12
C ARG A 152 -10.10 12.71 -3.87
N ARG A 153 -9.33 13.61 -3.24
CA ARG A 153 -8.81 14.83 -3.89
C ARG A 153 -7.80 14.49 -4.99
N GLN A 154 -6.79 13.66 -4.70
CA GLN A 154 -5.78 13.26 -5.68
C GLN A 154 -6.39 12.44 -6.84
N TYR A 155 -7.29 11.51 -6.53
CA TYR A 155 -7.98 10.67 -7.53
C TYR A 155 -8.77 11.52 -8.53
N ARG A 156 -9.59 12.46 -8.03
CA ARG A 156 -10.34 13.40 -8.89
C ARG A 156 -9.41 14.30 -9.68
N TYR A 157 -8.32 14.78 -9.07
CA TYR A 157 -7.35 15.65 -9.73
C TYR A 157 -6.70 14.98 -10.94
N MET A 158 -6.27 13.71 -10.82
CA MET A 158 -5.70 12.95 -11.95
C MET A 158 -6.69 12.81 -13.11
N SER A 159 -7.95 12.46 -12.81
CA SER A 159 -9.00 12.33 -13.83
C SER A 159 -9.28 13.66 -14.54
N GLN A 160 -9.34 14.77 -13.80
CA GLN A 160 -9.53 16.11 -14.37
C GLN A 160 -8.32 16.57 -15.18
N LEU A 161 -7.11 16.29 -14.70
CA LEU A 161 -5.85 16.63 -15.37
C LEU A 161 -5.77 15.96 -16.76
N GLY A 162 -6.21 14.70 -16.88
CA GLY A 162 -6.28 13.99 -18.17
C GLY A 162 -7.30 14.54 -19.17
N ILE A 163 -8.32 15.27 -18.70
CA ILE A 163 -9.26 16.00 -19.56
C ILE A 163 -8.63 17.32 -20.01
N VAL A 164 -8.17 18.14 -19.05
CA VAL A 164 -7.56 19.45 -19.32
C VAL A 164 -6.34 19.36 -20.24
N LEU A 165 -5.54 18.30 -20.12
CA LEU A 165 -4.37 18.07 -20.99
C LEU A 165 -4.74 17.55 -22.39
N LYS A 166 -5.94 16.99 -22.59
CA LYS A 166 -6.44 16.55 -23.91
C LYS A 166 -7.00 17.69 -24.74
N ASP A 167 -7.58 18.72 -24.11
CA ASP A 167 -8.25 19.84 -24.78
C ASP A 167 -7.28 20.85 -25.46
N GLY A 168 -6.10 20.38 -25.88
CA GLY A 168 -5.16 21.16 -26.69
C GLY A 168 -4.42 22.28 -25.95
N VAL A 169 -4.40 22.27 -24.61
CA VAL A 169 -3.65 23.25 -23.81
C VAL A 169 -2.17 23.18 -24.18
N SER A 170 -1.67 24.22 -24.85
CA SER A 170 -0.26 24.34 -25.21
C SER A 170 0.64 24.34 -23.98
N TYR A 171 1.91 23.94 -24.15
CA TYR A 171 2.88 23.85 -23.06
C TYR A 171 2.96 25.15 -22.23
N GLN A 172 2.58 25.05 -20.94
CA GLN A 172 2.63 26.14 -19.98
C GLN A 172 3.50 25.73 -18.77
N PRO A 173 4.72 26.30 -18.60
CA PRO A 173 5.63 25.93 -17.51
C PRO A 173 5.03 26.08 -16.11
N GLN A 174 4.23 27.13 -15.89
CA GLN A 174 3.60 27.38 -14.60
C GLN A 174 2.49 26.37 -14.28
N PHE A 175 1.69 25.99 -15.27
CA PHE A 175 0.67 24.95 -15.11
C PHE A 175 1.34 23.61 -14.80
N LEU A 176 2.32 23.20 -15.62
CA LEU A 176 3.09 21.97 -15.43
C LEU A 176 3.67 21.87 -14.01
N ARG A 177 4.37 22.93 -13.55
CA ARG A 177 4.95 22.98 -12.21
C ARG A 177 3.90 22.85 -11.11
N ARG A 178 2.74 23.52 -11.25
CA ARG A 178 1.63 23.44 -10.28
C ARG A 178 1.01 22.03 -10.26
N SER A 179 0.80 21.41 -11.42
CA SER A 179 0.21 20.08 -11.51
C SER A 179 1.11 18.98 -10.93
N GLN A 180 2.39 18.97 -11.29
CA GLN A 180 3.35 18.04 -10.70
C GLN A 180 3.51 18.28 -9.19
N ALA A 181 3.57 19.55 -8.75
CA ALA A 181 3.61 19.88 -7.33
C ALA A 181 2.39 19.35 -6.57
N HIS A 182 1.17 19.46 -7.13
CA HIS A 182 -0.04 18.96 -6.50
C HIS A 182 -0.07 17.43 -6.39
N LEU A 183 0.41 16.72 -7.42
CA LEU A 183 0.55 15.26 -7.39
C LEU A 183 1.52 14.80 -6.30
N ILE A 184 2.73 15.39 -6.26
CA ILE A 184 3.75 15.06 -5.26
C ILE A 184 3.32 15.48 -3.84
N ALA A 185 2.67 16.63 -3.67
CA ALA A 185 2.20 17.11 -2.37
C ALA A 185 1.17 16.17 -1.72
N GLY A 186 0.27 15.55 -2.49
CA GLY A 186 -0.65 14.55 -1.95
C GLY A 186 0.05 13.29 -1.44
N LEU A 187 1.06 12.80 -2.18
CA LEU A 187 1.88 11.68 -1.71
C LEU A 187 2.70 12.05 -0.47
N ASN A 188 3.25 13.26 -0.41
CA ASN A 188 3.95 13.75 0.78
C ASN A 188 3.01 13.86 1.99
N GLN A 189 1.75 14.27 1.81
CA GLN A 189 0.79 14.28 2.91
C GLN A 189 0.48 12.87 3.41
N LEU A 190 0.40 11.87 2.53
CA LEU A 190 0.24 10.47 2.94
C LEU A 190 1.49 9.91 3.64
N ASP A 191 2.68 10.22 3.16
CA ASP A 191 3.97 9.84 3.78
C ASP A 191 4.15 10.49 5.16
N ASP A 192 3.86 11.80 5.26
CA ASP A 192 3.82 12.56 6.51
C ASP A 192 2.84 11.90 7.51
N LEU A 193 1.59 11.59 7.09
CA LEU A 193 0.61 10.92 7.95
C LEU A 193 1.10 9.54 8.42
N LEU A 194 1.71 8.77 7.53
CA LEU A 194 2.23 7.45 7.86
C LEU A 194 3.25 7.53 9.01
N ALA A 195 4.09 8.56 9.02
CA ALA A 195 5.09 8.79 10.06
C ALA A 195 4.49 8.96 11.47
N TYR A 196 3.40 9.72 11.62
CA TYR A 196 2.84 10.11 12.92
C TYR A 196 1.63 9.28 13.38
N VAL A 197 0.91 8.61 12.47
CA VAL A 197 -0.25 7.79 12.85
C VAL A 197 0.22 6.49 13.52
N ALA A 198 -0.16 6.32 14.79
CA ALA A 198 0.17 5.14 15.59
C ALA A 198 -0.79 3.95 15.39
N PHE A 199 -1.99 4.17 14.84
CA PHE A 199 -2.99 3.11 14.68
C PHE A 199 -2.78 2.32 13.39
N ARG A 200 -2.56 1.01 13.53
CA ARG A 200 -2.24 0.09 12.41
C ARG A 200 -3.32 0.05 11.31
N GLY A 201 -4.59 0.23 11.66
CA GLY A 201 -5.67 0.30 10.66
C GLY A 201 -5.51 1.48 9.71
N ALA A 202 -5.31 2.69 10.25
CA ALA A 202 -5.08 3.88 9.45
C ALA A 202 -3.73 3.84 8.70
N GLN A 203 -2.69 3.20 9.25
CA GLN A 203 -1.44 2.93 8.51
C GLN A 203 -1.70 2.01 7.29
N ALA A 204 -2.52 0.97 7.44
CA ALA A 204 -2.94 0.10 6.33
C ALA A 204 -3.74 0.86 5.27
N GLU A 205 -4.67 1.73 5.66
CA GLU A 205 -5.42 2.58 4.73
C GLU A 205 -4.51 3.52 3.93
N ILE A 206 -3.45 4.08 4.54
CA ILE A 206 -2.48 4.92 3.83
C ILE A 206 -1.74 4.12 2.75
N ILE A 207 -1.29 2.89 3.08
CA ILE A 207 -0.57 2.00 2.16
C ILE A 207 -1.48 1.66 0.97
N GLY A 208 -2.74 1.29 1.23
CA GLY A 208 -3.76 1.06 0.21
C GLY A 208 -4.05 2.29 -0.64
N ALA A 209 -4.22 3.47 -0.03
CA ALA A 209 -4.46 4.72 -0.74
C ALA A 209 -3.30 5.09 -1.70
N VAL A 210 -2.05 4.88 -1.31
CA VAL A 210 -0.88 5.09 -2.20
C VAL A 210 -0.90 4.12 -3.38
N SER A 211 -1.22 2.85 -3.13
CA SER A 211 -1.35 1.81 -4.16
C SER A 211 -2.46 2.12 -5.16
N GLU A 212 -3.67 2.40 -4.69
CA GLU A 212 -4.81 2.72 -5.55
C GLU A 212 -4.59 4.01 -6.35
N LEU A 213 -4.00 5.05 -5.76
CA LEU A 213 -3.63 6.28 -6.47
C LEU A 213 -2.60 6.02 -7.57
N LEU A 214 -1.64 5.11 -7.36
CA LEU A 214 -0.68 4.70 -8.39
C LEU A 214 -1.37 3.91 -9.51
N GLN A 215 -2.22 2.95 -9.18
CA GLN A 215 -3.00 2.18 -10.16
C GLN A 215 -3.93 3.07 -11.00
N HIS A 216 -4.52 4.09 -10.38
CA HIS A 216 -5.32 5.12 -11.07
C HIS A 216 -4.45 6.03 -11.94
N TYR A 217 -3.30 6.49 -11.44
CA TYR A 217 -2.35 7.29 -12.21
C TYR A 217 -1.87 6.54 -13.46
N ILE A 218 -1.47 5.27 -13.36
CA ILE A 218 -1.09 4.41 -14.50
C ILE A 218 -2.23 4.30 -15.51
N SER A 219 -3.49 4.36 -15.05
CA SER A 219 -4.67 4.33 -15.91
C SER A 219 -4.91 5.64 -16.66
N CYS A 220 -4.55 6.78 -16.05
CA CYS A 220 -4.65 8.12 -16.62
C CYS A 220 -3.44 8.52 -17.46
N LYS A 221 -2.24 7.98 -17.17
CA LYS A 221 -0.95 8.28 -17.82
C LYS A 221 -1.01 8.34 -19.36
N PRO A 222 -1.70 7.43 -20.09
CA PRO A 222 -1.81 7.51 -21.55
C PRO A 222 -2.61 8.71 -22.09
N SER A 223 -3.34 9.43 -21.23
CA SER A 223 -4.03 10.69 -21.60
C SER A 223 -3.15 11.94 -21.48
N TYR A 224 -1.96 11.82 -20.88
CA TYR A 224 -1.07 12.95 -20.65
C TYR A 224 -0.07 13.11 -21.83
N PRO A 225 0.10 14.31 -22.38
CA PRO A 225 1.07 14.58 -23.45
C PRO A 225 2.51 14.49 -22.94
N ALA A 226 3.45 14.12 -23.80
CA ALA A 226 4.86 13.89 -23.44
C ALA A 226 5.53 15.07 -22.67
N TYR A 227 5.14 16.33 -22.97
CA TYR A 227 5.68 17.48 -22.25
C TYR A 227 5.34 17.49 -20.75
N PHE A 228 4.30 16.77 -20.32
CA PHE A 228 3.87 16.69 -18.92
C PHE A 228 4.89 15.94 -18.04
N PHE A 229 5.72 15.09 -18.63
CA PHE A 229 6.69 14.29 -17.90
C PHE A 229 8.07 14.95 -17.76
N ARG A 230 8.29 16.10 -18.40
CA ARG A 230 9.46 16.96 -18.15
C ARG A 230 9.46 17.41 -16.70
N LEU A 231 10.53 17.14 -15.96
CA LEU A 231 10.61 17.39 -14.53
C LEU A 231 10.65 18.90 -14.25
N SER A 232 9.60 19.40 -13.60
CA SER A 232 9.64 20.75 -13.06
C SER A 232 10.50 20.81 -11.80
N GLY A 233 10.95 22.01 -11.44
CA GLY A 233 11.65 22.25 -10.17
C GLY A 233 10.85 21.89 -8.91
N ALA A 234 9.55 21.57 -9.02
CA ALA A 234 8.79 21.01 -7.91
C ALA A 234 9.11 19.53 -7.66
N VAL A 235 9.33 18.73 -8.72
CA VAL A 235 9.71 17.31 -8.59
C VAL A 235 11.18 17.20 -8.23
N MET A 236 12.06 17.92 -8.94
CA MET A 236 13.52 17.91 -8.66
C MET A 236 13.87 18.42 -7.26
N GLY A 237 13.03 19.31 -6.69
CA GLY A 237 13.20 19.84 -5.34
C GLY A 237 12.71 18.93 -4.22
N ASP A 238 11.93 17.88 -4.51
CA ASP A 238 11.39 16.95 -3.51
C ASP A 238 12.46 15.97 -3.00
N ILE A 239 12.41 15.66 -1.71
CA ILE A 239 13.42 14.85 -1.01
C ILE A 239 13.57 13.46 -1.63
N ALA A 240 12.52 12.88 -2.21
CA ALA A 240 12.59 11.59 -2.90
C ALA A 240 13.48 11.59 -4.16
N PHE A 241 13.67 12.76 -4.79
CA PHE A 241 14.39 12.92 -6.05
C PHE A 241 15.75 13.62 -5.91
N LYS A 242 16.02 14.32 -4.80
CA LYS A 242 17.31 15.01 -4.57
C LYS A 242 18.54 14.10 -4.72
N THR A 243 18.41 12.80 -4.45
CA THR A 243 19.50 11.81 -4.61
C THR A 243 19.47 11.07 -5.94
N MET A 244 18.68 11.53 -6.91
CA MET A 244 18.44 10.87 -8.21
C MET A 244 18.73 11.80 -9.40
N PHE A 245 19.54 12.86 -9.20
CA PHE A 245 19.80 13.87 -10.23
C PHE A 245 20.40 13.28 -11.52
N ASP A 246 21.30 12.29 -11.41
CA ASP A 246 21.86 11.55 -12.55
C ASP A 246 20.82 10.71 -13.32
N GLN A 247 19.66 10.44 -12.73
CA GLN A 247 18.59 9.62 -13.30
C GLN A 247 17.44 10.47 -13.87
N PHE A 248 17.49 11.80 -13.77
CA PHE A 248 16.41 12.68 -14.22
C PHE A 248 16.06 12.48 -15.71
N GLY A 249 17.06 12.34 -16.59
CA GLY A 249 16.82 12.06 -18.01
C GLY A 249 16.05 10.75 -18.25
N GLN A 250 16.41 9.68 -17.53
CA GLN A 250 15.71 8.39 -17.61
C GLN A 250 14.29 8.46 -17.02
N ILE A 251 14.07 9.28 -15.98
CA ILE A 251 12.74 9.48 -15.40
C ILE A 251 11.82 10.25 -16.37
N GLU A 252 12.36 11.25 -17.06
CA GLU A 252 11.66 11.97 -18.13
C GLU A 252 11.35 11.05 -19.31
N GLU A 253 12.36 10.37 -19.88
CA GLU A 253 12.23 9.50 -21.04
C GLU A 253 11.21 8.38 -20.83
N ASN A 254 11.27 7.71 -19.67
CA ASN A 254 10.35 6.62 -19.34
C ASN A 254 9.00 7.10 -18.77
N HIS A 255 8.81 8.42 -18.61
CA HIS A 255 7.61 9.02 -18.05
C HIS A 255 7.24 8.52 -16.63
N THR A 256 8.22 8.24 -15.75
CA THR A 256 8.03 7.43 -14.50
C THR A 256 8.04 8.22 -13.18
N PHE A 257 8.02 9.56 -13.19
CA PHE A 257 8.27 10.34 -11.97
C PHE A 257 7.28 10.04 -10.83
N TYR A 258 5.99 9.86 -11.11
CA TYR A 258 4.99 9.62 -10.08
C TYR A 258 5.11 8.21 -9.50
N GLU A 259 5.33 7.23 -10.38
CA GLU A 259 5.54 5.83 -10.05
C GLU A 259 6.78 5.65 -9.16
N GLN A 260 7.89 6.31 -9.48
CA GLN A 260 9.10 6.31 -8.65
C GLN A 260 8.86 6.86 -7.24
N LYS A 261 8.06 7.93 -7.09
CA LYS A 261 7.69 8.47 -5.77
C LYS A 261 6.86 7.47 -4.96
N CYS A 262 5.81 6.91 -5.55
CA CYS A 262 4.97 5.89 -4.90
C CYS A 262 5.77 4.65 -4.50
N PHE A 263 6.61 4.12 -5.40
CA PHE A 263 7.46 2.97 -5.10
C PHE A 263 8.48 3.24 -3.99
N ARG A 264 9.03 4.46 -3.91
CA ARG A 264 9.93 4.86 -2.83
C ARG A 264 9.20 5.00 -1.50
N LEU A 265 7.97 5.52 -1.50
CA LEU A 265 7.09 5.58 -0.31
C LEU A 265 6.79 4.17 0.20
N LEU A 266 6.27 3.27 -0.65
CA LEU A 266 5.98 1.87 -0.29
C LEU A 266 7.23 1.11 0.17
N GLY A 267 8.38 1.33 -0.48
CA GLY A 267 9.66 0.73 -0.09
C GLY A 267 10.17 1.25 1.27
N ASN A 268 10.07 2.55 1.53
CA ASN A 268 10.43 3.14 2.83
C ASN A 268 9.50 2.63 3.94
N ALA A 269 8.19 2.60 3.68
CA ALA A 269 7.18 2.08 4.58
C ALA A 269 7.47 0.62 4.95
N TYR A 270 7.76 -0.24 3.96
CA TYR A 270 8.17 -1.62 4.18
C TYR A 270 9.38 -1.75 5.11
N VAL A 271 10.45 -1.00 4.85
CA VAL A 271 11.68 -1.05 5.67
C VAL A 271 11.40 -0.57 7.10
N ARG A 272 10.60 0.48 7.26
CA ARG A 272 10.18 0.95 8.58
C ARG A 272 9.38 -0.10 9.34
N PHE A 273 8.34 -0.68 8.73
CA PHE A 273 7.52 -1.70 9.39
C PHE A 273 8.29 -2.99 9.67
N LEU A 274 9.32 -3.29 8.89
CA LEU A 274 10.25 -4.38 9.17
C LEU A 274 11.07 -4.11 10.44
N GLU A 275 11.73 -2.95 10.53
CA GLU A 275 12.55 -2.58 11.70
C GLU A 275 11.70 -2.29 12.96
N GLU A 276 10.42 -1.94 12.81
CA GLU A 276 9.43 -1.79 13.91
C GLU A 276 8.69 -3.11 14.27
N GLU A 277 9.11 -4.25 13.73
CA GLU A 277 8.48 -5.60 13.89
C GLU A 277 6.98 -5.67 13.53
N GLN A 278 6.48 -4.72 12.74
CA GLN A 278 5.10 -4.64 12.26
C GLN A 278 4.89 -5.49 11.00
N PHE A 279 5.22 -6.78 11.10
CA PHE A 279 5.23 -7.72 9.96
C PHE A 279 3.93 -7.79 9.14
N PRO A 280 2.71 -7.63 9.69
CA PRO A 280 1.49 -7.55 8.88
C PRO A 280 1.48 -6.33 7.93
N LEU A 281 1.99 -5.18 8.35
CA LEU A 281 2.06 -3.96 7.52
C LEU A 281 3.22 -4.03 6.51
N ALA A 282 4.33 -4.66 6.88
CA ALA A 282 5.39 -4.99 5.91
C ALA A 282 4.88 -5.97 4.84
N SER A 283 4.12 -7.00 5.23
CA SER A 283 3.47 -7.94 4.31
C SER A 283 2.46 -7.23 3.39
N LEU A 284 1.67 -6.29 3.93
CA LEU A 284 0.74 -5.48 3.14
C LEU A 284 1.45 -4.66 2.04
N CYS A 285 2.61 -4.06 2.32
CA CYS A 285 3.40 -3.39 1.29
C CYS A 285 3.79 -4.34 0.14
N GLY A 286 4.13 -5.60 0.44
CA GLY A 286 4.39 -6.63 -0.58
C GLY A 286 3.14 -7.03 -1.37
N SER A 287 1.98 -7.11 -0.71
CA SER A 287 0.68 -7.35 -1.35
C SER A 287 0.29 -6.22 -2.31
N GLU A 288 0.44 -4.97 -1.90
CA GLU A 288 0.14 -3.81 -2.75
C GLU A 288 1.06 -3.72 -3.96
N MET A 289 2.35 -4.01 -3.79
CA MET A 289 3.29 -4.13 -4.92
C MET A 289 2.83 -5.18 -5.95
N CYS A 290 2.22 -6.28 -5.51
CA CYS A 290 1.60 -7.25 -6.43
C CYS A 290 0.37 -6.66 -7.13
N ALA A 291 -0.52 -5.96 -6.41
CA ALA A 291 -1.72 -5.35 -7.00
C ALA A 291 -1.36 -4.31 -8.09
N ILE A 292 -0.37 -3.46 -7.80
CA ILE A 292 0.18 -2.50 -8.78
C ILE A 292 0.77 -3.24 -9.99
N ALA A 293 1.52 -4.32 -9.78
CA ALA A 293 2.10 -5.11 -10.87
C ALA A 293 1.04 -5.74 -11.79
N HIS A 294 -0.08 -6.24 -11.27
CA HIS A 294 -1.20 -6.71 -12.08
C HIS A 294 -1.76 -5.58 -12.97
N ARG A 295 -1.86 -4.35 -12.43
CA ARG A 295 -2.32 -3.19 -13.20
C ARG A 295 -1.34 -2.81 -14.32
N ILE A 296 -0.04 -2.88 -14.06
CA ILE A 296 1.01 -2.65 -15.06
C ILE A 296 0.96 -3.72 -16.16
N LEU A 297 0.83 -5.00 -15.79
CA LEU A 297 0.73 -6.12 -16.74
C LEU A 297 -0.46 -5.97 -17.70
N SER A 298 -1.61 -5.52 -17.20
CA SER A 298 -2.79 -5.22 -18.02
C SER A 298 -2.59 -4.09 -19.04
N ARG A 299 -1.48 -3.34 -18.94
CA ARG A 299 -1.07 -2.27 -19.87
C ARG A 299 0.16 -2.61 -20.72
N GLY A 300 0.93 -3.64 -20.37
CA GLY A 300 2.14 -4.04 -21.08
C GLY A 300 3.32 -3.06 -20.95
N ASP A 301 3.38 -2.28 -19.86
CA ASP A 301 4.48 -1.34 -19.58
C ASP A 301 5.64 -2.09 -18.88
N ASP A 302 6.48 -2.76 -19.67
CA ASP A 302 7.61 -3.57 -19.17
C ASP A 302 8.66 -2.74 -18.41
N ILE A 303 8.77 -1.43 -18.68
CA ILE A 303 9.67 -0.52 -17.96
C ILE A 303 9.21 -0.37 -16.51
N LEU A 304 7.90 -0.21 -16.28
CA LEU A 304 7.35 -0.21 -14.93
C LEU A 304 7.46 -1.59 -14.25
N LEU A 305 7.41 -2.70 -14.98
CA LEU A 305 7.67 -4.03 -14.41
C LEU A 305 9.12 -4.19 -13.95
N ASP A 306 10.09 -3.66 -14.70
CA ASP A 306 11.49 -3.64 -14.27
C ASP A 306 11.69 -2.79 -13.01
N LEU A 307 10.95 -1.69 -12.85
CA LEU A 307 10.93 -0.94 -11.59
C LEU A 307 10.33 -1.77 -10.44
N ILE A 308 9.23 -2.52 -10.66
CA ILE A 308 8.67 -3.44 -9.66
C ILE A 308 9.73 -4.48 -9.22
N ILE A 309 10.46 -5.08 -10.16
CA ILE A 309 11.55 -6.04 -9.89
C ILE A 309 12.63 -5.41 -9.00
N ILE A 310 13.11 -4.21 -9.35
CA ILE A 310 14.11 -3.48 -8.56
C ILE A 310 13.61 -3.21 -7.13
N ARG A 311 12.31 -2.95 -6.95
CA ARG A 311 11.71 -2.67 -5.64
C ARG A 311 11.54 -3.93 -4.81
N PHE A 312 11.02 -5.03 -5.36
CA PHE A 312 11.01 -6.34 -4.69
C PHE A 312 12.43 -6.77 -4.26
N ASN A 313 13.41 -6.70 -5.16
CA ASN A 313 14.81 -7.02 -4.84
C ASN A 313 15.44 -6.08 -3.79
N THR A 314 14.92 -4.86 -3.64
CA THR A 314 15.33 -3.96 -2.56
C THR A 314 14.71 -4.40 -1.24
N MET A 315 13.41 -4.71 -1.23
CA MET A 315 12.71 -5.26 -0.05
C MET A 315 13.34 -6.59 0.41
N MET A 316 13.70 -7.48 -0.53
CA MET A 316 14.40 -8.75 -0.24
C MET A 316 15.71 -8.52 0.49
N ARG A 317 16.58 -7.62 -0.02
CA ARG A 317 17.86 -7.30 0.64
C ARG A 317 17.70 -6.75 2.06
N PHE A 318 16.69 -5.91 2.31
CA PHE A 318 16.38 -5.45 3.66
C PHE A 318 15.84 -6.59 4.55
N ALA A 319 14.99 -7.47 4.02
CA ALA A 319 14.46 -8.63 4.73
C ALA A 319 15.56 -9.64 5.10
N ILE A 320 16.50 -9.92 4.20
CA ILE A 320 17.65 -10.82 4.43
C ILE A 320 18.54 -10.24 5.54
N LYS A 321 18.90 -8.96 5.41
CA LYS A 321 19.71 -8.23 6.39
C LYS A 321 19.05 -8.20 7.78
N HIS A 322 17.75 -7.95 7.86
CA HIS A 322 17.00 -7.99 9.12
C HIS A 322 16.95 -9.41 9.71
N GLY A 323 16.56 -10.40 8.90
CA GLY A 323 16.40 -11.77 9.35
C GLY A 323 17.71 -12.42 9.81
N SER A 324 18.84 -12.07 9.19
CA SER A 324 20.16 -12.47 9.68
C SER A 324 20.49 -11.82 11.03
N ARG A 325 20.32 -10.50 11.16
CA ARG A 325 20.67 -9.75 12.38
C ARG A 325 19.85 -10.15 13.61
N HIS A 326 18.56 -10.40 13.42
CA HIS A 326 17.62 -10.66 14.51
C HIS A 326 17.21 -12.14 14.62
N ASN A 327 17.76 -13.02 13.76
CA ASN A 327 17.36 -14.43 13.62
C ASN A 327 15.83 -14.60 13.41
N GLU A 328 15.23 -13.67 12.66
CA GLU A 328 13.78 -13.51 12.50
C GLU A 328 13.36 -13.67 11.02
N ALA A 329 12.79 -14.83 10.71
CA ALA A 329 12.51 -15.27 9.35
C ALA A 329 11.09 -14.94 8.84
N ARG A 330 10.13 -14.54 9.69
CA ARG A 330 8.70 -14.40 9.33
C ARG A 330 8.46 -13.41 8.19
N ASN A 331 9.21 -12.30 8.15
CA ASN A 331 9.05 -11.31 7.09
C ASN A 331 9.69 -11.74 5.75
N LEU A 332 10.77 -12.53 5.77
CA LEU A 332 11.33 -13.17 4.57
C LEU A 332 10.36 -14.18 3.98
N TYR A 333 9.76 -15.01 4.85
CA TYR A 333 8.68 -15.92 4.49
C TYR A 333 7.56 -15.16 3.78
N ASN A 334 7.01 -14.11 4.40
CA ASN A 334 5.91 -13.33 3.82
C ASN A 334 6.29 -12.60 2.51
N LEU A 335 7.48 -12.00 2.39
CA LEU A 335 7.90 -11.36 1.15
C LEU A 335 8.10 -12.35 -0.01
N ALA A 336 8.66 -13.54 0.26
CA ALA A 336 8.86 -14.56 -0.77
C ALA A 336 7.55 -15.01 -1.44
N PHE A 337 6.47 -15.11 -0.66
CA PHE A 337 5.14 -15.43 -1.18
C PHE A 337 4.61 -14.34 -2.11
N HIS A 338 4.77 -13.07 -1.75
CA HIS A 338 4.36 -11.95 -2.61
C HIS A 338 5.23 -11.88 -3.87
N TYR A 339 6.54 -12.10 -3.76
CA TYR A 339 7.42 -12.14 -4.93
C TYR A 339 7.03 -13.28 -5.88
N ARG A 340 6.70 -14.48 -5.37
CA ARG A 340 6.10 -15.55 -6.18
C ARG A 340 4.83 -15.10 -6.88
N ARG A 341 3.86 -14.50 -6.18
CA ARG A 341 2.59 -14.05 -6.80
C ARG A 341 2.83 -13.08 -7.95
N PHE A 342 3.82 -12.20 -7.81
CA PHE A 342 4.26 -11.35 -8.91
C PHE A 342 4.86 -12.16 -10.08
N ILE A 343 5.72 -13.15 -9.81
CA ILE A 343 6.26 -14.04 -10.85
C ILE A 343 5.16 -14.85 -11.56
N GLU A 344 4.18 -15.38 -10.84
CA GLU A 344 3.01 -16.06 -11.41
C GLU A 344 2.22 -15.12 -12.34
N SER A 345 2.13 -13.84 -11.98
CA SER A 345 1.53 -12.82 -12.84
C SER A 345 2.34 -12.63 -14.13
N LEU A 346 3.68 -12.60 -14.06
CA LEU A 346 4.54 -12.58 -15.24
C LEU A 346 4.35 -13.83 -16.11
N VAL A 347 4.14 -14.99 -15.50
CA VAL A 347 3.88 -16.26 -16.19
C VAL A 347 2.54 -16.23 -16.94
N HIS A 348 1.45 -15.85 -16.27
CA HIS A 348 0.13 -15.73 -16.91
C HIS A 348 0.09 -14.72 -18.06
N TYR A 349 0.87 -13.63 -17.97
CA TYR A 349 0.97 -12.60 -19.02
C TYR A 349 2.09 -12.86 -20.04
N GLN A 350 2.67 -14.08 -20.06
CA GLN A 350 3.67 -14.52 -21.04
C GLN A 350 4.89 -13.58 -21.15
N ARG A 351 5.51 -13.26 -20.00
CA ARG A 351 6.72 -12.42 -19.89
C ARG A 351 7.97 -13.23 -19.51
N PRO A 352 8.47 -14.15 -20.38
CA PRO A 352 9.49 -15.12 -20.01
C PRO A 352 10.82 -14.50 -19.56
N GLN A 353 11.27 -13.42 -20.19
CA GLN A 353 12.52 -12.74 -19.83
C GLN A 353 12.47 -12.14 -18.41
N LEU A 354 11.32 -11.57 -18.02
CA LEU A 354 11.11 -11.02 -16.68
C LEU A 354 10.94 -12.15 -15.64
N THR A 355 10.23 -13.22 -15.98
CA THR A 355 10.13 -14.43 -15.15
C THR A 355 11.50 -15.03 -14.85
N GLN A 356 12.34 -15.23 -15.88
CA GLN A 356 13.70 -15.75 -15.74
C GLN A 356 14.55 -14.82 -14.87
N LYS A 357 14.51 -13.50 -15.12
CA LYS A 357 15.18 -12.49 -14.29
C LYS A 357 14.79 -12.60 -12.81
N CYS A 358 13.51 -12.75 -12.48
CA CYS A 358 13.06 -12.93 -11.10
C CYS A 358 13.48 -14.26 -10.47
N VAL A 359 13.43 -15.36 -11.22
CA VAL A 359 13.90 -16.69 -10.76
C VAL A 359 15.40 -16.66 -10.47
N ASN A 360 16.21 -16.05 -11.33
CA ASN A 360 17.66 -15.86 -11.12
C ASN A 360 17.95 -15.06 -9.83
N TYR A 361 17.12 -14.08 -9.49
CA TYR A 361 17.22 -13.35 -8.22
C TYR A 361 16.81 -14.21 -7.01
N LEU A 362 15.72 -14.98 -7.09
CA LEU A 362 15.35 -15.90 -6.02
C LEU A 362 16.44 -16.95 -5.75
N ARG A 363 17.09 -17.49 -6.79
CA ARG A 363 18.27 -18.34 -6.63
C ARG A 363 19.42 -17.59 -5.96
N ALA A 364 19.76 -16.39 -6.43
CA ALA A 364 20.83 -15.59 -5.83
C ALA A 364 20.60 -15.36 -4.32
N TYR A 365 19.37 -15.02 -3.94
CA TYR A 365 19.00 -14.84 -2.53
C TYR A 365 18.96 -16.15 -1.74
N GLY A 366 18.61 -17.29 -2.34
CA GLY A 366 18.68 -18.59 -1.67
C GLY A 366 20.11 -18.95 -1.26
N ASN A 367 21.07 -18.72 -2.15
CA ASN A 367 22.49 -18.94 -1.88
C ASN A 367 22.99 -17.99 -0.76
N GLU A 368 22.65 -16.70 -0.82
CA GLU A 368 22.99 -15.70 0.22
C GLU A 368 22.38 -16.07 1.59
N VAL A 369 21.11 -16.48 1.61
CA VAL A 369 20.40 -16.91 2.82
C VAL A 369 21.00 -18.20 3.39
N TYR A 370 21.41 -19.16 2.56
CA TYR A 370 22.07 -20.40 3.01
C TYR A 370 23.41 -20.12 3.69
N GLU A 371 24.22 -19.21 3.15
CA GLU A 371 25.47 -18.77 3.78
C GLU A 371 25.21 -18.10 5.14
N LEU A 372 24.27 -17.14 5.19
CA LEU A 372 23.91 -16.42 6.42
C LEU A 372 23.27 -17.33 7.48
N ALA A 373 22.61 -18.42 7.08
CA ALA A 373 21.97 -19.37 8.00
C ALA A 373 22.96 -20.09 8.93
N GLN A 374 24.24 -20.14 8.58
CA GLN A 374 25.30 -20.65 9.46
C GLN A 374 25.38 -19.86 10.78
N ASN A 375 25.12 -18.55 10.74
CA ASN A 375 25.12 -17.66 11.91
C ASN A 375 23.70 -17.39 12.45
N SER A 376 22.67 -17.57 11.61
CA SER A 376 21.27 -17.24 11.93
C SER A 376 20.35 -18.43 11.60
N PRO A 377 20.25 -19.46 12.47
CA PRO A 377 19.64 -20.75 12.12
C PRO A 377 18.18 -20.70 11.64
N ALA A 378 17.41 -19.67 11.98
CA ALA A 378 16.05 -19.48 11.47
C ALA A 378 15.99 -19.31 9.93
N LEU A 379 17.10 -18.90 9.32
CA LEU A 379 17.21 -18.70 7.87
C LEU A 379 17.30 -20.01 7.06
N TYR A 380 17.68 -21.16 7.65
CA TYR A 380 17.70 -22.43 6.91
C TYR A 380 16.32 -22.77 6.33
N PHE A 381 15.25 -22.50 7.09
CA PHE A 381 13.87 -22.69 6.61
C PHE A 381 13.53 -21.78 5.41
N ILE A 382 14.15 -20.60 5.28
CA ILE A 382 13.88 -19.69 4.15
C ILE A 382 14.43 -20.22 2.83
N VAL A 383 15.51 -21.02 2.85
CA VAL A 383 16.00 -21.72 1.65
C VAL A 383 14.95 -22.71 1.14
N ASP A 384 14.37 -23.50 2.06
CA ASP A 384 13.27 -24.43 1.74
C ASP A 384 12.01 -23.67 1.26
N VAL A 385 11.72 -22.49 1.82
CA VAL A 385 10.63 -21.63 1.35
C VAL A 385 10.88 -21.16 -0.08
N PHE A 386 12.07 -20.68 -0.43
CA PHE A 386 12.37 -20.27 -1.81
C PHE A 386 12.25 -21.44 -2.78
N ALA A 387 12.72 -22.65 -2.42
CA ALA A 387 12.49 -23.86 -3.21
C ALA A 387 11.00 -24.18 -3.38
N ALA A 388 10.19 -24.02 -2.33
CA ALA A 388 8.76 -24.30 -2.38
C ALA A 388 8.01 -23.26 -3.22
N GLU A 389 8.42 -21.99 -3.19
CA GLU A 389 7.85 -20.97 -4.07
C GLU A 389 8.28 -21.16 -5.54
N LEU A 390 9.55 -21.53 -5.81
CA LEU A 390 10.04 -21.86 -7.16
C LEU A 390 9.38 -23.12 -7.75
N LYS A 391 9.16 -24.17 -6.93
CA LYS A 391 8.38 -25.36 -7.29
C LYS A 391 7.01 -25.00 -7.86
N LYS A 392 6.29 -24.06 -7.21
CA LYS A 392 4.97 -23.59 -7.67
C LYS A 392 5.07 -22.84 -9.00
N VAL A 393 6.09 -21.99 -9.17
CA VAL A 393 6.34 -21.30 -10.46
C VAL A 393 6.58 -22.31 -11.58
N LEU A 394 7.42 -23.33 -11.35
CA LEU A 394 7.72 -24.35 -12.37
C LEU A 394 6.51 -25.21 -12.73
N ILE A 395 5.69 -25.59 -11.74
CA ILE A 395 4.39 -26.25 -11.98
C ILE A 395 3.49 -25.35 -12.84
N LEU A 396 3.34 -24.07 -12.49
CA LEU A 396 2.50 -23.14 -13.28
C LEU A 396 3.03 -22.95 -14.70
N VAL A 397 4.34 -22.81 -14.89
CA VAL A 397 4.97 -22.68 -16.22
C VAL A 397 4.70 -23.93 -17.08
N ASN A 398 4.71 -25.13 -16.48
CA ASN A 398 4.34 -26.38 -17.15
C ASN A 398 2.85 -26.44 -17.52
N GLU A 399 1.97 -26.02 -16.61
CA GLU A 399 0.52 -25.95 -16.82
C GLU A 399 0.14 -24.93 -17.91
N GLN A 400 0.87 -23.81 -18.00
CA GLN A 400 0.76 -22.81 -19.06
C GLN A 400 1.46 -23.21 -20.38
N GLN A 401 2.00 -24.44 -20.46
CA GLN A 401 2.59 -25.03 -21.66
C GLN A 401 3.68 -24.17 -22.32
N TRP A 402 4.51 -23.52 -21.50
CA TRP A 402 5.68 -22.78 -21.99
C TRP A 402 6.65 -23.69 -22.74
N GLU A 403 7.49 -23.11 -23.60
CA GLU A 403 8.50 -23.87 -24.36
C GLU A 403 9.37 -24.73 -23.42
N GLU A 404 9.60 -25.99 -23.81
CA GLU A 404 10.36 -26.97 -23.01
C GLU A 404 11.75 -26.44 -22.63
N ARG A 405 12.41 -25.73 -23.56
CA ARG A 405 13.69 -25.08 -23.32
C ARG A 405 13.62 -24.08 -22.16
N LEU A 406 12.60 -23.23 -22.11
CA LEU A 406 12.41 -22.25 -21.03
C LEU A 406 12.09 -22.96 -19.71
N GLN A 407 11.31 -24.04 -19.75
CA GLN A 407 11.08 -24.88 -18.56
C GLN A 407 12.38 -25.47 -18.01
N LEU A 408 13.27 -25.98 -18.87
CA LEU A 408 14.59 -26.49 -18.49
C LEU A 408 15.48 -25.36 -17.93
N GLU A 409 15.55 -24.21 -18.59
CA GLU A 409 16.34 -23.05 -18.12
C GLU A 409 15.88 -22.55 -16.74
N LEU A 410 14.58 -22.56 -16.43
CA LEU A 410 14.07 -22.21 -15.10
C LEU A 410 14.28 -23.33 -14.06
N LEU A 411 14.24 -24.60 -14.48
CA LEU A 411 14.51 -25.75 -13.61
C LEU A 411 15.97 -25.76 -13.13
N GLU A 412 16.93 -25.46 -14.01
CA GLU A 412 18.35 -25.30 -13.66
C GLU A 412 18.58 -24.33 -12.49
N GLU A 413 17.86 -23.21 -12.48
CA GLU A 413 18.01 -22.21 -11.41
C GLU A 413 17.43 -22.71 -10.07
N MET A 414 16.39 -23.55 -10.07
CA MET A 414 15.89 -24.21 -8.84
C MET A 414 16.85 -25.29 -8.34
N LEU A 415 17.52 -26.02 -9.24
CA LEU A 415 18.49 -27.06 -8.87
C LEU A 415 19.74 -26.48 -8.21
N ARG A 416 20.11 -25.23 -8.55
CA ARG A 416 21.30 -24.53 -8.00
C ARG A 416 21.06 -23.76 -6.70
N LEU A 417 19.86 -23.85 -6.11
CA LEU A 417 19.44 -23.04 -4.95
C LEU A 417 20.17 -23.40 -3.64
N ASP A 418 20.53 -24.66 -3.45
CA ASP A 418 21.24 -25.17 -2.27
C ASP A 418 22.69 -25.58 -2.57
N ASN A 419 23.23 -25.13 -3.72
CA ASN A 419 24.58 -25.45 -4.19
C ASN A 419 25.35 -24.15 -4.57
N PRO A 420 25.77 -23.32 -3.60
CA PRO A 420 26.48 -22.06 -3.89
C PRO A 420 27.89 -22.32 -4.44
N PRO A 421 28.30 -21.63 -5.52
CA PRO A 421 29.58 -21.88 -6.20
C PRO A 421 30.83 -21.51 -5.36
N GLU A 422 30.67 -20.85 -4.22
CA GLU A 422 31.76 -20.35 -3.37
C GLU A 422 31.95 -21.14 -2.06
N LEU A 423 31.13 -22.17 -1.79
CA LEU A 423 31.33 -23.01 -0.60
C LEU A 423 32.62 -23.81 -0.70
N ARG A 424 33.57 -23.49 0.17
CA ARG A 424 34.82 -24.24 0.34
C ARG A 424 34.50 -25.68 0.75
N GLN A 425 35.25 -26.64 0.22
CA GLN A 425 35.21 -28.02 0.72
C GLN A 425 35.43 -28.04 2.25
N PRO A 426 34.67 -28.86 3.00
CA PRO A 426 34.76 -28.87 4.45
C PRO A 426 36.14 -29.37 4.89
N GLN A 427 36.83 -28.60 5.73
CA GLN A 427 38.10 -29.01 6.33
C GLN A 427 37.84 -29.76 7.63
N ASN A 428 38.57 -30.85 7.87
CA ASN A 428 38.72 -31.51 9.17
C ASN A 428 37.43 -31.88 9.93
N GLY A 429 36.65 -32.83 9.40
CA GLY A 429 35.74 -33.64 10.23
C GLY A 429 34.44 -32.96 10.68
N ASP A 430 34.22 -31.70 10.33
CA ASP A 430 32.88 -31.10 10.35
C ASP A 430 31.92 -31.91 9.46
N ARG A 431 30.61 -31.84 9.77
CA ARG A 431 29.59 -32.50 8.94
C ARG A 431 29.75 -32.03 7.49
N PRO A 432 29.69 -32.93 6.49
CA PRO A 432 29.71 -32.49 5.09
C PRO A 432 28.60 -31.46 4.90
N TYR A 433 28.90 -30.36 4.19
CA TYR A 433 27.95 -29.28 3.93
C TYR A 433 26.63 -29.88 3.43
N GLY A 434 25.63 -29.87 4.32
CA GLY A 434 24.37 -30.52 4.05
C GLY A 434 23.58 -29.66 3.09
N LYS A 435 23.55 -30.04 1.81
CA LYS A 435 22.47 -29.62 0.89
C LYS A 435 21.14 -29.82 1.60
N SER A 436 20.24 -28.84 1.51
CA SER A 436 19.10 -28.83 2.42
C SER A 436 18.21 -30.05 2.16
N THR A 437 18.00 -30.85 3.20
CA THR A 437 17.08 -31.99 3.14
C THR A 437 15.66 -31.54 2.78
N GLY A 438 15.29 -30.28 3.05
CA GLY A 438 14.02 -29.69 2.61
C GLY A 438 14.00 -29.35 1.12
N VAL A 439 15.06 -28.70 0.59
CA VAL A 439 15.20 -28.43 -0.85
C VAL A 439 15.18 -29.71 -1.68
N ARG A 440 15.96 -30.74 -1.29
CA ARG A 440 15.93 -32.05 -1.97
C ARG A 440 14.53 -32.69 -1.92
N LEU A 441 13.80 -32.57 -0.81
CA LEU A 441 12.42 -33.07 -0.68
C LEU A 441 11.45 -32.36 -1.63
N LEU A 442 11.64 -31.05 -1.84
CA LEU A 442 10.83 -30.22 -2.73
C LEU A 442 11.13 -30.49 -4.21
N GLN A 443 12.40 -30.69 -4.57
CA GLN A 443 12.84 -31.13 -5.89
C GLN A 443 12.29 -32.53 -6.22
N MET A 444 12.33 -33.48 -5.28
CA MET A 444 11.66 -34.78 -5.44
C MET A 444 10.16 -34.61 -5.66
N GLY A 445 9.49 -33.75 -4.88
CA GLY A 445 8.07 -33.42 -5.08
C GLY A 445 7.75 -32.87 -6.48
N LEU A 446 8.66 -32.10 -7.07
CA LEU A 446 8.54 -31.60 -8.44
C LEU A 446 8.82 -32.71 -9.49
N ALA A 447 9.77 -33.60 -9.25
CA ALA A 447 10.02 -34.76 -10.11
C ALA A 447 8.80 -35.70 -10.18
N LEU A 448 8.12 -35.92 -9.05
CA LEU A 448 6.86 -36.68 -9.00
C LEU A 448 5.76 -36.04 -9.86
N PHE A 449 5.63 -34.70 -9.83
CA PHE A 449 4.72 -33.98 -10.72
C PHE A 449 5.04 -34.22 -12.21
N TYR A 450 6.31 -34.06 -12.62
CA TYR A 450 6.69 -34.30 -14.03
C TYR A 450 6.49 -35.76 -14.47
N LEU A 451 6.68 -36.74 -13.58
CA LEU A 451 6.37 -38.14 -13.84
C LEU A 451 4.86 -38.36 -14.04
N ALA A 452 4.01 -37.79 -13.18
CA ALA A 452 2.55 -37.85 -13.34
C ALA A 452 2.07 -37.18 -14.65
N ARG A 453 2.79 -36.14 -15.10
CA ARG A 453 2.56 -35.44 -16.39
C ARG A 453 3.17 -36.16 -17.61
N GLN A 454 3.77 -37.34 -17.43
CA GLN A 454 4.43 -38.14 -18.48
C GLN A 454 5.59 -37.40 -19.19
N GLN A 455 6.31 -36.53 -18.47
CA GLN A 455 7.46 -35.77 -18.98
C GLN A 455 8.75 -36.21 -18.27
N PRO A 456 9.25 -37.44 -18.52
CA PRO A 456 10.36 -38.03 -17.77
C PRO A 456 11.66 -37.25 -17.89
N GLN A 457 11.86 -36.47 -18.96
CA GLN A 457 13.05 -35.65 -19.18
C GLN A 457 13.34 -34.65 -18.03
N PHE A 458 12.32 -33.96 -17.50
CA PHE A 458 12.51 -33.05 -16.37
C PHE A 458 12.80 -33.80 -15.07
N ALA A 459 12.12 -34.94 -14.86
CA ALA A 459 12.37 -35.80 -13.70
C ALA A 459 13.78 -36.43 -13.74
N GLN A 460 14.26 -36.83 -14.92
CA GLN A 460 15.64 -37.28 -15.13
C GLN A 460 16.64 -36.19 -14.80
N ARG A 461 16.43 -34.95 -15.27
CA ARG A 461 17.35 -33.85 -14.97
C ARG A 461 17.44 -33.54 -13.47
N ILE A 462 16.31 -33.62 -12.74
CA ILE A 462 16.31 -33.53 -11.27
C ILE A 462 17.08 -34.69 -10.64
N VAL A 463 16.87 -35.93 -11.11
CA VAL A 463 17.58 -37.11 -10.61
C VAL A 463 19.09 -37.02 -10.87
N GLU A 464 19.52 -36.55 -12.03
CA GLU A 464 20.93 -36.35 -12.38
C GLU A 464 21.61 -35.41 -11.36
N ASP A 465 21.04 -34.22 -11.12
CA ASP A 465 21.55 -33.26 -10.13
C ASP A 465 21.52 -33.80 -8.69
N MET A 466 20.47 -34.54 -8.32
CA MET A 466 20.37 -35.16 -7.00
C MET A 466 21.46 -36.21 -6.75
N VAL A 467 21.77 -37.04 -7.76
CA VAL A 467 22.69 -38.16 -7.58
C VAL A 467 24.15 -37.70 -7.55
N GLU A 468 24.46 -36.48 -8.01
CA GLU A 468 25.77 -35.82 -7.73
C GLU A 468 26.10 -35.79 -6.22
N ASP A 469 25.09 -35.75 -5.34
CA ASP A 469 25.28 -35.80 -3.88
C ASP A 469 25.96 -37.09 -3.41
N ALA A 470 25.87 -38.18 -4.19
CA ALA A 470 26.56 -39.44 -3.90
C ALA A 470 28.09 -39.30 -3.95
N ALA A 471 28.63 -38.31 -4.68
CA ALA A 471 30.07 -38.03 -4.69
C ALA A 471 30.57 -37.46 -3.34
N VAL A 472 29.70 -36.80 -2.56
CA VAL A 472 30.03 -36.21 -1.26
C VAL A 472 29.60 -37.13 -0.10
N LEU A 473 28.41 -37.73 -0.19
CA LEU A 473 27.82 -38.56 0.86
C LEU A 473 28.27 -40.03 0.83
N GLY A 474 28.87 -40.46 -0.29
CA GLY A 474 29.03 -41.87 -0.63
C GLY A 474 27.68 -42.51 -1.01
N LEU A 475 27.72 -43.48 -1.92
CA LEU A 475 26.50 -44.02 -2.54
C LEU A 475 25.51 -44.66 -1.54
N ALA A 476 26.02 -45.34 -0.50
CA ALA A 476 25.20 -45.91 0.56
C ALA A 476 24.58 -44.84 1.48
N GLY A 477 25.26 -43.70 1.67
CA GLY A 477 24.73 -42.54 2.39
C GLY A 477 23.61 -41.85 1.61
N PHE A 478 23.86 -41.61 0.32
CA PHE A 478 22.87 -41.06 -0.62
C PHE A 478 21.61 -41.93 -0.72
N LYS A 479 21.73 -43.24 -1.00
CA LYS A 479 20.58 -44.16 -1.10
C LYS A 479 19.73 -44.17 0.18
N ARG A 480 20.37 -44.07 1.37
CA ARG A 480 19.67 -43.96 2.67
C ARG A 480 18.91 -42.63 2.81
N LEU A 481 19.54 -41.50 2.48
CA LEU A 481 18.92 -40.18 2.57
C LEU A 481 17.75 -40.03 1.58
N PHE A 482 17.90 -40.54 0.36
CA PHE A 482 16.83 -40.60 -0.63
C PHE A 482 15.62 -41.40 -0.13
N GLN A 483 15.83 -42.58 0.47
CA GLN A 483 14.74 -43.37 1.04
C GLN A 483 14.04 -42.62 2.20
N GLN A 484 14.79 -41.97 3.09
CA GLN A 484 14.22 -41.14 4.16
C GLN A 484 13.34 -40.01 3.62
N ASN A 485 13.75 -39.36 2.52
CA ASN A 485 12.93 -38.35 1.85
C ASN A 485 11.69 -38.94 1.16
N CYS A 486 11.78 -40.13 0.57
CA CYS A 486 10.61 -40.85 0.07
C CYS A 486 9.61 -41.16 1.19
N ASP A 487 10.10 -41.59 2.36
CA ASP A 487 9.25 -41.89 3.52
C ASP A 487 8.59 -40.60 4.06
N ARG A 488 9.32 -39.48 4.11
CA ARG A 488 8.77 -38.15 4.47
C ARG A 488 7.68 -37.68 3.49
N LEU A 489 7.86 -37.88 2.17
CA LEU A 489 6.83 -37.52 1.18
C LEU A 489 5.55 -38.35 1.37
N ARG A 490 5.64 -39.64 1.68
CA ARG A 490 4.46 -40.49 1.95
C ARG A 490 3.71 -40.09 3.23
N GLN A 491 4.40 -39.48 4.20
CA GLN A 491 3.82 -39.05 5.48
C GLN A 491 3.32 -37.60 5.47
N ALA A 492 3.75 -36.78 4.51
CA ALA A 492 3.35 -35.39 4.40
C ALA A 492 1.85 -35.27 4.11
N GLN A 493 1.11 -34.66 5.02
CA GLN A 493 -0.30 -34.31 4.80
C GLN A 493 -0.44 -32.98 4.03
N PRO A 494 -1.55 -32.71 3.33
CA PRO A 494 -1.75 -31.48 2.56
C PRO A 494 -1.68 -30.19 3.39
N LYS A 495 -1.98 -30.30 4.69
CA LYS A 495 -2.11 -29.16 5.60
C LYS A 495 -1.32 -29.37 6.88
N PHE A 496 -0.80 -28.28 7.44
CA PHE A 496 -0.37 -28.20 8.83
C PHE A 496 -1.58 -27.97 9.75
N TRP A 497 -1.35 -28.17 11.06
CA TRP A 497 -2.33 -27.88 12.10
C TRP A 497 -2.38 -26.39 12.48
N GLU A 498 -1.32 -25.63 12.17
CA GLU A 498 -1.24 -24.18 12.33
C GLU A 498 -1.85 -23.47 11.12
N ASP A 499 -2.53 -22.35 11.37
CA ASP A 499 -2.95 -21.41 10.33
C ASP A 499 -1.99 -20.22 10.29
N THR A 500 -1.71 -19.69 9.09
CA THR A 500 -0.72 -18.63 8.87
C THR A 500 -1.27 -17.57 7.92
N ASP A 501 -0.54 -16.46 7.71
CA ASP A 501 -0.90 -15.43 6.71
C ASP A 501 -1.04 -15.98 5.26
N ARG A 502 -0.62 -17.22 4.96
CA ARG A 502 -0.87 -17.91 3.67
C ARG A 502 -2.02 -18.93 3.71
N GLY A 503 -2.62 -19.16 4.87
CA GLY A 503 -3.35 -20.38 5.18
C GLY A 503 -2.45 -21.48 5.75
N ASN A 504 -2.92 -22.72 5.70
CA ASN A 504 -2.30 -23.88 6.36
C ASN A 504 -1.65 -24.92 5.42
N ALA A 505 -1.34 -24.56 4.17
CA ALA A 505 -0.77 -25.51 3.20
C ALA A 505 0.65 -25.99 3.59
N ASN A 506 0.88 -27.30 3.54
CA ASN A 506 2.19 -27.89 3.83
C ASN A 506 3.13 -27.76 2.63
N LEU A 507 4.24 -27.04 2.80
CA LEU A 507 5.22 -26.78 1.72
C LEU A 507 5.79 -28.08 1.12
N TYR A 508 6.00 -29.10 1.96
CA TYR A 508 6.61 -30.37 1.59
C TYR A 508 5.63 -31.39 1.00
N TYR A 509 4.34 -31.06 0.93
CA TYR A 509 3.35 -31.94 0.35
C TYR A 509 3.54 -32.13 -1.17
N SER A 510 3.17 -33.32 -1.65
CA SER A 510 3.03 -33.65 -3.06
C SER A 510 1.78 -34.48 -3.25
N GLU A 511 0.95 -34.14 -4.23
CA GLU A 511 -0.23 -34.93 -4.60
C GLU A 511 0.17 -36.24 -5.30
N HIS A 512 1.36 -36.28 -5.90
CA HIS A 512 1.83 -37.34 -6.81
C HIS A 512 2.69 -38.43 -6.13
N THR A 513 2.37 -38.79 -4.89
CA THR A 513 3.16 -39.80 -4.14
C THR A 513 3.12 -41.20 -4.75
N GLU A 514 2.13 -41.50 -5.60
CA GLU A 514 2.05 -42.73 -6.39
C GLU A 514 3.19 -42.87 -7.41
N GLN A 515 3.86 -41.78 -7.79
CA GLN A 515 5.02 -41.80 -8.70
C GLN A 515 6.34 -42.17 -8.01
N LEU A 516 6.36 -42.35 -6.69
CA LEU A 516 7.59 -42.69 -5.95
C LEU A 516 8.32 -43.94 -6.48
N PRO A 517 7.65 -45.05 -6.88
CA PRO A 517 8.33 -46.20 -7.49
C PRO A 517 9.01 -45.87 -8.83
N ALA A 518 8.40 -45.01 -9.64
CA ALA A 518 8.98 -44.56 -10.91
C ALA A 518 10.21 -43.67 -10.67
N LEU A 519 10.14 -42.76 -9.69
CA LEU A 519 11.28 -41.94 -9.27
C LEU A 519 12.43 -42.80 -8.73
N GLN A 520 12.13 -43.80 -7.88
CA GLN A 520 13.12 -44.75 -7.37
C GLN A 520 13.81 -45.52 -8.52
N THR A 521 13.04 -45.97 -9.52
CA THR A 521 13.56 -46.64 -10.72
C THR A 521 14.45 -45.73 -11.58
N LEU A 522 14.30 -44.40 -11.54
CA LEU A 522 15.22 -43.46 -12.18
C LEU A 522 16.51 -43.31 -11.37
N VAL A 523 16.39 -43.14 -10.05
CA VAL A 523 17.54 -42.98 -9.14
C VAL A 523 18.42 -44.22 -9.11
N ASP A 524 17.84 -45.43 -9.08
CA ASP A 524 18.60 -46.68 -9.11
C ASP A 524 19.39 -46.84 -10.43
N ARG A 525 18.81 -46.44 -11.57
CA ARG A 525 19.50 -46.42 -12.87
C ARG A 525 20.66 -45.43 -12.89
N ALA A 526 20.46 -44.21 -12.37
CA ALA A 526 21.52 -43.22 -12.27
C ALA A 526 22.64 -43.65 -11.32
N CYS A 527 22.30 -44.25 -10.17
CA CYS A 527 23.27 -44.84 -9.24
C CYS A 527 24.12 -45.93 -9.91
N HIS A 528 23.50 -46.84 -10.66
CA HIS A 528 24.19 -47.93 -11.34
C HIS A 528 25.13 -47.41 -12.45
N ALA A 529 24.76 -46.34 -13.16
CA ALA A 529 25.63 -45.69 -14.14
C ALA A 529 26.91 -45.11 -13.48
N LEU A 530 26.78 -44.56 -12.27
CA LEU A 530 27.92 -44.07 -11.48
C LEU A 530 28.77 -45.21 -10.90
N GLU A 531 28.17 -46.31 -10.45
CA GLU A 531 28.89 -47.51 -10.00
C GLU A 531 29.80 -48.05 -11.14
N ILE A 532 29.30 -48.08 -12.39
CA ILE A 532 30.11 -48.44 -13.57
C ILE A 532 31.22 -47.40 -13.80
N THR A 533 30.88 -46.11 -13.81
CA THR A 533 31.84 -45.03 -14.13
C THR A 533 32.96 -44.89 -13.07
N GLN A 534 32.72 -45.33 -11.83
CA GLN A 534 33.73 -45.36 -10.75
C GLN A 534 34.53 -46.67 -10.68
N SER A 535 34.16 -47.69 -11.46
CA SER A 535 34.86 -48.99 -11.51
C SER A 535 35.62 -49.24 -12.82
N SER A 536 35.59 -48.26 -13.74
CA SER A 536 36.38 -48.16 -14.97
C SER A 536 37.45 -47.08 -14.87
#